data_AF-A0A0N0I8Z9-F1
#
_entry.id   AF-A0A0N0I8Z9-F1
#
_cell.length_a   1.000
_cell.length_b   1.000
_cell.length_c   1.000
_cell.angle_alpha   90.00
_cell.angle_beta   90.00
_cell.angle_gamma   90.00
#
_symmetry.space_group_name_H-M   'P 1'
#
loop_
_entity.id
_entity.type
_entity.pdbx_description
1 polymer ?
#
loop_
_entity_poly.entity_id
_entity_poly.type
_entity_poly.pdbx_seq_one_letter_code
_entity_poly.pdbx_strand_id
1 'polypeptide(L)'
;MAAMSHKDWLSRRQRQKQGIARAHTMGKYRGKQADFERHQKVLYYRTVKKLSIQETAEATGYSCSQVCRIQALHKHESKDRIT
;
A
#
# COMPACT_ATOMS: atom_id res chain seq x y z
N MET A 1 -25.81 21.80 30.62
CA MET A 1 -25.53 21.83 29.17
C MET A 1 -24.43 20.87 28.67
N ALA A 2 -23.73 20.09 29.52
CA ALA A 2 -22.67 19.17 29.07
C ALA A 2 -23.18 17.84 28.46
N ALA A 3 -24.33 17.33 28.94
CA ALA A 3 -24.87 16.04 28.51
C ALA A 3 -25.34 15.99 27.04
N MET A 4 -25.75 17.12 26.47
CA MET A 4 -26.18 17.18 25.06
C MET A 4 -24.99 17.14 24.09
N SER A 5 -23.86 17.73 24.46
CA SER A 5 -22.62 17.74 23.67
C SER A 5 -22.05 16.33 23.49
N HIS A 6 -22.03 15.53 24.57
CA HIS A 6 -21.55 14.15 24.51
C HIS A 6 -22.43 13.26 23.62
N LYS A 7 -23.76 13.40 23.71
CA LYS A 7 -24.72 12.64 22.89
C LYS A 7 -24.57 12.94 21.40
N ASP A 8 -24.35 14.21 21.04
CA ASP A 8 -24.12 14.58 19.65
C ASP A 8 -22.78 14.03 19.13
N TRP A 9 -21.71 14.09 19.93
CA TRP A 9 -20.43 13.45 19.58
C TRP A 9 -20.58 11.94 19.32
N LEU A 10 -21.27 11.22 20.20
CA LEU A 10 -21.55 9.79 20.02
C LEU A 10 -22.32 9.54 18.71
N SER A 11 -23.32 10.37 18.44
CA SER A 11 -24.15 10.26 17.23
C SER A 11 -23.35 10.49 15.94
N ARG A 12 -22.41 11.45 15.94
CA ARG A 12 -21.49 11.69 14.82
C ARG A 12 -20.53 10.51 14.62
N ARG A 13 -19.96 10.00 15.70
CA ARG A 13 -19.05 8.84 15.65
C ARG A 13 -19.76 7.58 15.14
N GLN A 14 -21.00 7.35 15.58
CA GLN A 14 -21.81 6.22 15.12
C GLN A 14 -22.11 6.32 13.62
N ARG A 15 -22.53 7.51 13.14
CA ARG A 15 -22.75 7.74 11.70
C ARG A 15 -21.48 7.59 10.88
N GLN A 16 -20.35 8.08 11.39
CA GLN A 16 -19.04 7.89 10.74
C GLN A 16 -18.69 6.40 10.63
N LYS A 17 -18.86 5.63 11.71
CA LYS A 17 -18.60 4.18 11.71
C LYS A 17 -19.49 3.45 10.70
N GLN A 18 -20.77 3.78 10.63
CA GLN A 18 -21.69 3.22 9.64
C GLN A 18 -21.27 3.56 8.20
N GLY A 19 -20.86 4.81 7.95
CA GLY A 19 -20.37 5.25 6.64
C GLY A 19 -19.09 4.52 6.22
N ILE A 20 -18.12 4.41 7.14
CA ILE A 20 -16.87 3.66 6.93
C ILE A 20 -17.18 2.19 6.61
N ALA A 21 -18.03 1.54 7.40
CA ALA A 21 -18.41 0.14 7.18
C ALA A 21 -19.03 -0.07 5.79
N ARG A 22 -19.96 0.80 5.37
CA ARG A 22 -20.56 0.75 4.02
C ARG A 22 -19.50 0.92 2.93
N ALA A 23 -18.58 1.88 3.07
CA ALA A 23 -17.53 2.10 2.08
C ALA A 23 -16.50 0.95 2.03
N HIS A 24 -16.25 0.25 3.14
CA HIS A 24 -15.50 -1.01 3.14
C HIS A 24 -16.24 -2.12 2.39
N THR A 25 -17.54 -2.31 2.64
CA THR A 25 -18.34 -3.33 1.91
C THR A 25 -18.42 -3.04 0.41
N MET A 26 -18.39 -1.77 0.02
CA MET A 26 -18.35 -1.35 -1.38
C MET A 26 -16.95 -1.38 -1.99
N GLY A 27 -15.92 -1.81 -1.26
CA GLY A 27 -14.54 -1.90 -1.76
C GLY A 27 -13.88 -0.55 -2.09
N LYS A 28 -14.37 0.55 -1.51
CA LYS A 28 -13.82 1.90 -1.76
C LYS A 28 -12.48 2.13 -1.07
N TYR A 29 -12.25 1.48 0.08
CA TYR A 29 -10.96 1.53 0.76
C TYR A 29 -10.00 0.47 0.20
N ARG A 30 -9.04 0.91 -0.61
CA ARG A 30 -8.00 0.05 -1.20
C ARG A 30 -6.63 0.20 -0.57
N GLY A 31 -6.51 1.07 0.44
CA GLY A 31 -5.23 1.45 1.04
C GLY A 31 -4.33 2.23 0.07
N LYS A 32 -3.07 2.45 0.46
CA LYS A 32 -2.08 3.11 -0.39
C LYS A 32 -1.72 2.20 -1.55
N GLN A 33 -2.00 2.65 -2.77
CA GLN A 33 -1.64 1.92 -3.98
C GLN A 33 -0.14 1.98 -4.23
N ALA A 34 0.39 0.92 -4.83
CA ALA A 34 1.77 0.88 -5.31
C ALA A 34 1.94 1.83 -6.49
N ASP A 35 3.13 2.42 -6.59
CA ASP A 35 3.56 3.12 -7.80
C ASP A 35 4.14 2.08 -8.76
N PHE A 36 3.29 1.65 -9.71
CA PHE A 36 3.60 0.55 -10.62
C PHE A 36 4.78 0.88 -11.54
N GLU A 37 4.88 2.12 -12.04
CA GLU A 37 5.99 2.53 -12.90
C GLU A 37 7.32 2.46 -12.16
N ARG A 38 7.34 2.94 -10.92
CA ARG A 38 8.54 2.93 -10.10
C ARG A 38 8.91 1.51 -9.66
N HIS A 39 7.93 0.65 -9.38
CA HIS A 39 8.16 -0.78 -9.16
C HIS A 39 8.77 -1.46 -10.39
N GLN A 40 8.30 -1.16 -11.61
CA GLN A 40 8.88 -1.69 -12.85
C GLN A 40 10.35 -1.25 -13.01
N LYS A 41 10.68 0.01 -12.69
CA LYS A 41 12.07 0.50 -12.69
C LYS A 41 12.95 -0.29 -11.73
N VAL A 42 12.48 -0.58 -10.51
CA VAL A 42 13.19 -1.42 -9.54
C VAL A 42 13.47 -2.80 -10.12
N LEU A 43 12.48 -3.44 -10.74
CA LEU A 43 12.65 -4.77 -11.35
C LEU A 43 13.63 -4.73 -12.51
N TYR A 44 13.53 -3.75 -13.39
CA TYR A 44 14.43 -3.60 -14.53
C TYR A 44 15.88 -3.46 -14.07
N TYR A 45 16.15 -2.62 -13.08
CA TYR A 45 17.50 -2.45 -12.51
C TYR A 45 18.04 -3.72 -11.86
N ARG A 46 17.18 -4.49 -11.20
CA ARG A 46 17.58 -5.72 -10.50
C ARG A 46 17.73 -6.94 -11.42
N THR A 47 16.90 -7.05 -12.45
CA THR A 47 16.87 -8.23 -13.32
C THR A 47 17.73 -8.05 -14.56
N VAL A 48 17.70 -6.88 -15.20
CA VAL A 48 18.41 -6.59 -16.45
C VAL A 48 19.77 -5.97 -16.15
N LYS A 49 19.82 -4.85 -15.42
CA LYS A 49 21.10 -4.15 -15.14
C LYS A 49 21.95 -4.80 -14.05
N LYS A 50 21.39 -5.72 -13.26
CA LYS A 50 22.05 -6.42 -12.14
C LYS A 50 22.71 -5.48 -11.10
N LEU A 51 22.21 -4.25 -10.96
CA LEU A 51 22.66 -3.28 -9.94
C LEU A 51 22.41 -3.81 -8.53
N SER A 52 23.23 -3.47 -7.55
CA SER A 52 23.05 -3.84 -6.14
C SER A 52 21.77 -3.24 -5.53
N ILE A 53 21.40 -3.67 -4.32
CA ILE A 53 20.20 -3.17 -3.64
C ILE A 53 20.36 -1.69 -3.30
N GLN A 54 21.55 -1.28 -2.85
CA GLN A 54 21.85 0.11 -2.50
C GLN A 54 21.81 1.01 -3.75
N GLU A 55 22.49 0.63 -4.83
CA GLU A 55 22.47 1.40 -6.08
C GLU A 55 21.06 1.50 -6.68
N THR A 56 20.25 0.44 -6.56
CA THR A 56 18.86 0.46 -7.01
C THR A 56 18.01 1.40 -6.14
N ALA A 57 18.24 1.41 -4.83
CA ALA A 57 17.55 2.29 -3.89
C ALA A 57 17.86 3.77 -4.21
N GLU A 58 19.12 4.11 -4.44
CA GLU A 58 19.56 5.45 -4.84
C GLU A 58 18.97 5.85 -6.20
N ALA A 59 19.09 5.01 -7.22
CA ALA A 59 18.61 5.31 -8.57
C ALA A 59 17.07 5.42 -8.67
N THR A 60 16.34 4.76 -7.77
CA THR A 60 14.88 4.82 -7.74
C THR A 60 14.34 5.73 -6.66
N GLY A 61 15.15 6.23 -5.73
CA GLY A 61 14.74 7.02 -4.57
C GLY A 61 13.86 6.26 -3.56
N TYR A 62 13.92 4.92 -3.57
CA TYR A 62 13.28 4.08 -2.55
C TYR A 62 14.27 3.69 -1.46
N SER A 63 13.77 3.25 -0.30
CA SER A 63 14.63 2.61 0.69
C SER A 63 15.02 1.20 0.26
N CYS A 64 16.16 0.70 0.75
CA CYS A 64 16.58 -0.68 0.52
C CYS A 64 15.50 -1.70 0.91
N SER A 65 14.80 -1.48 2.03
CA SER A 65 13.71 -2.35 2.48
C SER A 65 12.55 -2.40 1.49
N GLN A 66 12.20 -1.26 0.88
CA GLN A 66 11.14 -1.21 -0.12
C GLN A 66 11.58 -1.94 -1.40
N VAL A 67 12.84 -1.78 -1.82
CA VAL A 67 13.41 -2.54 -2.95
C VAL A 67 13.35 -4.05 -2.71
N CYS A 68 13.73 -4.51 -1.52
CA CYS A 68 13.63 -5.93 -1.13
C CYS A 68 12.19 -6.43 -1.14
N ARG A 69 11.26 -5.65 -0.58
CA ARG A 69 9.83 -5.99 -0.56
C ARG A 69 9.26 -6.14 -1.97
N ILE A 70 9.60 -5.21 -2.89
CA ILE A 70 9.16 -5.27 -4.29
C ILE A 70 9.66 -6.54 -4.99
N GLN A 71 10.91 -6.93 -4.76
CA GLN A 71 11.45 -8.18 -5.31
C GLN A 71 10.72 -9.41 -4.78
N ALA A 72 10.45 -9.47 -3.47
CA ALA A 72 9.75 -10.58 -2.86
C ALA A 72 8.31 -10.73 -3.40
N LEU A 73 7.59 -9.61 -3.54
CA LEU A 73 6.24 -9.58 -4.12
C LEU A 73 6.22 -10.14 -5.54
N HIS A 74 7.13 -9.70 -6.41
CA HIS A 74 7.17 -10.17 -7.80
C HIS A 74 7.58 -11.65 -7.92
N LYS A 75 8.48 -12.14 -7.05
CA LYS A 75 8.79 -13.58 -6.99
C LYS A 75 7.57 -14.41 -6.62
N HIS A 76 6.76 -13.94 -5.66
CA HIS A 76 5.53 -14.61 -5.26
C HIS A 76 4.52 -14.64 -6.41
N GLU A 77 4.26 -13.50 -7.06
CA GLU A 77 3.34 -13.43 -8.21
C GLU A 77 3.80 -14.28 -9.40
N SER A 78 5.10 -14.46 -9.59
CA SER A 78 5.61 -15.37 -10.63
C SER A 78 5.38 -16.84 -10.28
N LYS A 79 5.41 -17.18 -9.00
CA LYS A 79 5.18 -18.55 -8.50
C LYS A 79 3.71 -18.92 -8.56
N ASP A 80 2.82 -18.02 -8.13
CA ASP A 80 1.36 -18.23 -8.14
C ASP A 80 0.78 -18.37 -9.55
N ARG A 81 1.47 -17.84 -10.57
CA ARG A 81 1.05 -17.97 -11.98
C ARG A 81 1.38 -19.32 -12.61
N ILE A 82 2.28 -20.09 -12.01
CA ILE A 82 2.76 -21.38 -12.53
C ILE A 82 2.03 -22.55 -11.85
N THR A 83 1.47 -22.33 -10.66
CA THR A 83 0.63 -23.27 -9.90
C THR A 83 -0.83 -23.16 -10.29
#